data_AF-A0A2S6GH13-F1
#
_entry.id   AF-A0A2S6GH13-F1
#
_cell.length_a   1.000
_cell.length_b   1.000
_cell.length_c   1.000
_cell.angle_alpha   90.00
_cell.angle_beta   90.00
_cell.angle_gamma   90.00
#
_symmetry.space_group_name_H-M   'P 1'
#
loop_
_entity.id
_entity.type
_entity.pdbx_description
1 polymer ?
#
loop_
_entity_poly.entity_id
_entity_poly.type
_entity_poly.pdbx_seq_one_letter_code
_entity_poly.pdbx_strand_id
1 'polypeptide(L)'
;MPEITFAEAAGLGVDGKPRPSEDIVVVLPDAVVVLDGATSLRPDLPSGGAYAAELAAQLAGRLSAAPELDLADHLAASIRSVARGNGFTPGDSPASTVAIVRWNAAEVEALVLADTPVVAFTPEPQVVADLRLSQLPKGSYRDRLRQGGGYSPEHLAALRASSRKTSALRNKEGGYWVAEAVPAAARQAIRATWPRDSVTATLIATDGVACGIDQYNLFDWPEALRLCQTTGPQSVLDAVRAAESTDPHGIRWPRPKPHDDQALVLITF
;
A
#
# COMPACT_ATOMS: atom_id res chain seq x y z
N MET A 1 -14.82 -21.84 1.12
CA MET A 1 -14.47 -20.58 1.78
C MET A 1 -13.00 -20.36 1.50
N PRO A 2 -12.58 -19.17 1.06
CA PRO A 2 -11.17 -18.93 0.74
C PRO A 2 -10.28 -19.14 1.97
N GLU A 3 -9.06 -19.60 1.73
CA GLU A 3 -8.00 -19.66 2.73
C GLU A 3 -7.20 -18.36 2.66
N ILE A 4 -6.96 -17.72 3.80
CA ILE A 4 -6.28 -16.42 3.88
C ILE A 4 -5.06 -16.57 4.77
N THR A 5 -3.89 -16.28 4.20
CA THR A 5 -2.63 -16.21 4.94
C THR A 5 -1.97 -14.86 4.68
N PHE A 6 -1.33 -14.29 5.68
CA PHE A 6 -0.64 -13.02 5.52
C PHE A 6 0.58 -12.94 6.44
N ALA A 7 1.47 -12.02 6.12
CA ALA A 7 2.60 -11.68 6.97
C ALA A 7 2.77 -10.17 7.00
N GLU A 8 3.23 -9.67 8.15
CA GLU A 8 3.51 -8.26 8.40
C GLU A 8 4.90 -8.12 9.03
N ALA A 9 5.66 -7.11 8.62
CA ALA A 9 6.93 -6.75 9.24
C ALA A 9 7.08 -5.23 9.30
N ALA A 10 7.30 -4.71 10.51
CA ALA A 10 7.57 -3.30 10.68
C ALA A 10 8.90 -2.89 10.04
N GLY A 11 8.90 -1.72 9.40
CA GLY A 11 10.06 -1.03 8.90
C GLY A 11 10.72 -0.14 9.95
N LEU A 12 11.49 0.83 9.46
CA LEU A 12 12.11 1.86 10.27
C LEU A 12 11.45 3.21 9.99
N GLY A 13 11.47 4.09 11.00
CA GLY A 13 11.18 5.50 10.80
C GLY A 13 12.19 6.16 9.86
N VAL A 14 11.86 7.35 9.35
CA VAL A 14 12.78 8.16 8.53
C VAL A 14 13.99 8.67 9.31
N ASP A 15 13.97 8.54 10.64
CA ASP A 15 15.10 8.75 11.55
C ASP A 15 15.95 7.49 11.77
N GLY A 16 15.59 6.37 11.12
CA GLY A 16 16.27 5.08 11.21
C GLY A 16 15.92 4.27 12.45
N LYS A 17 14.96 4.71 13.28
CA LYS A 17 14.60 4.01 14.51
C LYS A 17 13.45 3.02 14.30
N PRO A 18 13.38 1.91 15.08
CA PRO A 18 12.22 1.04 15.08
C PRO A 18 10.95 1.79 15.47
N ARG A 19 9.86 1.47 14.79
CA ARG A 19 8.50 1.91 15.13
C ARG A 19 7.50 0.79 14.84
N PRO A 20 6.26 0.83 15.37
CA PRO A 20 5.20 -0.06 14.91
C PRO A 20 4.95 0.10 13.40
N SER A 21 4.44 -0.95 12.77
CA SER A 21 3.99 -0.89 11.37
C SER A 21 2.88 0.15 11.21
N GLU A 22 2.89 0.85 10.07
CA GLU A 22 1.79 1.70 9.64
C GLU A 22 0.84 0.99 8.66
N ASP A 23 1.15 -0.27 8.29
CA ASP A 23 0.28 -1.14 7.52
C ASP A 23 -0.84 -1.73 8.40
N ILE A 24 -2.02 -1.91 7.82
CA ILE A 24 -3.19 -2.52 8.45
C ILE A 24 -3.79 -3.56 7.50
N VAL A 25 -3.92 -4.80 7.98
CA VAL A 25 -4.66 -5.86 7.29
C VAL A 25 -5.97 -6.15 8.04
N VAL A 26 -7.09 -6.12 7.32
CA VAL A 26 -8.42 -6.53 7.83
C VAL A 26 -8.92 -7.71 7.03
N VAL A 27 -9.26 -8.79 7.74
CA VAL A 27 -9.88 -9.99 7.17
C VAL A 27 -11.35 -10.04 7.60
N LEU A 28 -12.24 -10.07 6.61
CA LEU A 28 -13.69 -10.23 6.75
C LEU A 28 -14.12 -11.57 6.12
N PRO A 29 -15.38 -12.03 6.34
CA PRO A 29 -15.85 -13.30 5.76
C PRO A 29 -15.79 -13.37 4.23
N ASP A 30 -15.95 -12.23 3.57
CA ASP A 30 -16.10 -12.08 2.12
C ASP A 30 -15.21 -10.97 1.52
N ALA A 31 -14.30 -10.40 2.31
CA ALA A 31 -13.36 -9.41 1.83
C ALA A 31 -12.05 -9.37 2.65
N VAL A 32 -10.99 -8.87 2.03
CA VAL A 32 -9.75 -8.45 2.69
C VAL A 32 -9.49 -6.99 2.32
N VAL A 33 -9.08 -6.21 3.30
CA VAL A 33 -8.62 -4.82 3.11
C VAL A 33 -7.17 -4.72 3.58
N VAL A 34 -6.32 -4.13 2.75
CA VAL A 34 -4.94 -3.77 3.11
C VAL A 34 -4.79 -2.27 2.93
N LEU A 35 -4.25 -1.61 3.95
CA LEU A 35 -3.98 -0.19 3.95
C LEU A 35 -2.52 0.02 4.35
N ASP A 36 -1.78 0.79 3.57
CA ASP A 36 -0.43 1.24 3.93
C ASP A 36 -0.52 2.72 4.33
N GLY A 37 -0.20 2.99 5.59
CA GLY A 37 -0.21 4.33 6.15
C GLY A 37 0.96 5.15 5.61
N ALA A 38 0.66 6.17 4.80
CA ALA A 38 1.68 7.01 4.18
C ALA A 38 2.58 7.67 5.24
N THR A 39 3.89 7.42 5.15
CA THR A 39 4.87 7.93 6.10
C THR A 39 4.80 9.47 6.20
N SER A 40 4.38 9.98 7.36
CA SER A 40 4.30 11.41 7.62
C SER A 40 5.68 11.99 7.97
N LEU A 41 6.04 13.09 7.31
CA LEU A 41 7.23 13.91 7.65
C LEU A 41 6.87 15.13 8.50
N ARG A 42 5.62 15.19 8.97
CA ARG A 42 4.96 16.29 9.67
C ARG A 42 4.67 15.86 11.11
N PRO A 43 5.41 16.33 12.11
CA PRO A 43 5.22 15.91 13.51
C PRO A 43 3.94 16.46 14.15
N ASP A 44 3.31 17.45 13.51
CA ASP A 44 2.05 18.09 13.92
C ASP A 44 0.79 17.27 13.56
N LEU A 45 0.93 16.24 12.72
CA LEU A 45 -0.18 15.39 12.28
C LEU A 45 -0.11 14.00 12.94
N PRO A 46 -1.26 13.32 13.10
CA PRO A 46 -1.27 11.89 13.34
C PRO A 46 -0.46 11.14 12.29
N SER A 47 0.01 9.95 12.65
CA SER A 47 0.76 9.09 11.73
C SER A 47 -0.13 8.55 10.60
N GLY A 48 0.48 8.07 9.52
CA GLY A 48 -0.24 7.41 8.45
C GLY A 48 -0.95 6.16 8.97
N GLY A 49 -0.28 5.41 9.85
CA GLY A 49 -0.86 4.23 10.51
C GLY A 49 -2.07 4.53 11.38
N ALA A 50 -2.10 5.68 12.08
CA ALA A 50 -3.27 6.09 12.86
C ALA A 50 -4.48 6.38 11.95
N TYR A 51 -4.25 7.07 10.83
CA TYR A 51 -5.27 7.29 9.80
C TYR A 51 -5.73 5.98 9.16
N ALA A 52 -4.79 5.08 8.82
CA ALA A 52 -5.09 3.78 8.23
C ALA A 52 -5.96 2.93 9.16
N ALA A 53 -5.67 2.91 10.47
CA ALA A 53 -6.44 2.16 11.47
C ALA A 53 -7.90 2.67 11.57
N GLU A 54 -8.12 3.98 11.57
CA GLU A 54 -9.47 4.55 11.58
C GLU A 54 -10.22 4.27 10.27
N LEU A 55 -9.53 4.39 9.14
CA LEU A 55 -10.10 4.10 7.83
C LEU A 55 -10.47 2.63 7.70
N ALA A 56 -9.62 1.73 8.21
CA ALA A 56 -9.86 0.29 8.28
C ALA A 56 -11.12 -0.03 9.09
N ALA A 57 -11.29 0.59 10.26
CA ALA A 57 -12.48 0.39 11.09
C ALA A 57 -13.76 0.85 10.38
N GLN A 58 -13.71 1.99 9.67
CA GLN A 58 -14.84 2.46 8.86
C GLN A 58 -15.16 1.50 7.70
N LEU A 59 -14.15 1.03 6.98
CA LEU A 59 -14.32 0.08 5.88
C LEU A 59 -14.88 -1.25 6.37
N ALA A 60 -14.33 -1.81 7.45
CA ALA A 60 -14.79 -3.07 8.04
C ALA A 60 -16.28 -3.00 8.40
N GLY A 61 -16.69 -1.98 9.15
CA GLY A 61 -18.09 -1.81 9.55
C GLY A 61 -19.05 -1.65 8.35
N ARG A 62 -18.62 -0.96 7.30
CA ARG A 62 -19.46 -0.73 6.10
C ARG A 62 -19.55 -1.94 5.19
N LEU A 63 -18.42 -2.60 4.94
CA LEU A 63 -18.38 -3.83 4.14
C LEU A 63 -19.20 -4.94 4.80
N SER A 64 -19.13 -5.09 6.13
CA SER A 64 -19.96 -6.07 6.83
C SER A 64 -21.46 -5.72 6.86
N ALA A 65 -21.80 -4.43 6.89
CA ALA A 65 -23.21 -4.01 7.00
C ALA A 65 -23.96 -4.02 5.67
N ALA A 66 -23.27 -3.74 4.56
CA ALA A 66 -23.86 -3.64 3.23
C ALA A 66 -22.87 -4.16 2.15
N PRO A 67 -22.54 -5.46 2.16
CA PRO A 67 -21.52 -6.05 1.29
C PRO A 67 -21.84 -5.92 -0.21
N GLU A 68 -23.10 -5.67 -0.57
CA GLU A 68 -23.57 -5.52 -1.95
C GLU A 68 -23.29 -4.14 -2.57
N LEU A 69 -22.99 -3.12 -1.77
CA LEU A 69 -22.73 -1.77 -2.29
C LEU A 69 -21.38 -1.69 -3.00
N ASP A 70 -21.23 -0.70 -3.88
CA ASP A 70 -20.00 -0.49 -4.65
C ASP A 70 -18.78 -0.23 -3.74
N LEU A 71 -17.63 -0.84 -4.02
CA LEU A 71 -16.41 -0.67 -3.21
C LEU A 71 -15.95 0.79 -3.14
N ALA A 72 -16.15 1.58 -4.20
CA ALA A 72 -15.80 3.00 -4.17
C ALA A 72 -16.83 3.84 -3.39
N ASP A 73 -18.09 3.40 -3.27
CA ASP A 73 -19.06 4.01 -2.35
C ASP A 73 -18.62 3.82 -0.90
N HIS A 74 -18.25 2.58 -0.54
CA HIS A 74 -17.72 2.23 0.77
C HIS A 74 -16.50 3.07 1.12
N LEU A 75 -15.51 3.11 0.23
CA LEU A 75 -14.29 3.88 0.45
C LEU A 75 -14.56 5.39 0.53
N ALA A 76 -15.40 5.95 -0.35
CA ALA A 76 -15.75 7.37 -0.29
C ALA A 76 -16.43 7.74 1.05
N ALA A 77 -17.33 6.89 1.52
CA ALA A 77 -18.04 7.10 2.78
C ALA A 77 -17.11 6.97 3.98
N SER A 78 -16.17 6.01 3.96
CA SER A 78 -15.15 5.85 5.00
C SER A 78 -14.20 7.04 5.06
N ILE A 79 -13.66 7.49 3.92
CA ILE A 79 -12.82 8.70 3.84
C ILE A 79 -13.58 9.91 4.42
N ARG A 80 -14.86 10.08 4.07
CA ARG A 80 -15.69 11.18 4.57
C ARG A 80 -15.87 11.12 6.09
N SER A 81 -16.10 9.93 6.66
CA SER A 81 -16.21 9.74 8.10
C SER A 81 -14.93 10.14 8.82
N VAL A 82 -13.78 9.57 8.40
CA VAL A 82 -12.47 9.84 9.00
C VAL A 82 -12.12 11.32 8.91
N ALA A 83 -12.32 11.92 7.73
CA ALA A 83 -12.00 13.32 7.52
C ALA A 83 -12.83 14.25 8.42
N ARG A 84 -14.15 14.01 8.53
CA ARG A 84 -15.04 14.81 9.38
C ARG A 84 -14.77 14.59 10.86
N GLY A 85 -14.53 13.35 11.28
CA GLY A 85 -14.30 13.00 12.68
C GLY A 85 -13.07 13.68 13.27
N ASN A 86 -12.05 13.90 12.44
CA ASN A 86 -10.78 14.49 12.85
C ASN A 86 -10.57 15.95 12.41
N GLY A 87 -11.51 16.53 11.64
CA GLY A 87 -11.33 17.86 11.06
C GLY A 87 -10.19 17.93 10.03
N PHE A 88 -9.89 16.82 9.36
CA PHE A 88 -8.86 16.76 8.32
C PHE A 88 -9.25 17.58 7.10
N THR A 89 -8.25 18.23 6.49
CA THR A 89 -8.42 19.14 5.36
C THR A 89 -7.61 18.66 4.15
N PRO A 90 -8.16 18.77 2.92
CA PRO A 90 -7.49 18.32 1.70
C PRO A 90 -6.09 18.92 1.51
N GLY A 91 -5.11 18.06 1.25
CA GLY A 91 -3.71 18.43 1.03
C GLY A 91 -2.91 18.69 2.31
N ASP A 92 -3.55 18.64 3.48
CA ASP A 92 -2.94 18.97 4.77
C ASP A 92 -3.26 17.92 5.85
N SER A 93 -3.36 16.65 5.45
CA SER A 93 -3.78 15.57 6.36
C SER A 93 -2.97 14.29 6.17
N PRO A 94 -2.98 13.38 7.17
CA PRO A 94 -2.43 12.04 6.99
C PRO A 94 -3.20 11.30 5.90
N ALA A 95 -2.56 10.30 5.31
CA ALA A 95 -3.09 9.58 4.17
C ALA A 95 -2.72 8.10 4.26
N SER A 96 -3.41 7.28 3.49
CA SER A 96 -3.10 5.86 3.35
C SER A 96 -3.50 5.36 1.95
N THR A 97 -2.75 4.41 1.43
CA THR A 97 -3.19 3.61 0.27
C THR A 97 -4.38 2.74 0.67
N VAL A 98 -5.10 2.20 -0.32
CA VAL A 98 -6.16 1.23 -0.04
C VAL A 98 -6.19 0.17 -1.12
N ALA A 99 -6.08 -1.09 -0.73
CA ALA A 99 -6.42 -2.24 -1.54
C ALA A 99 -7.57 -3.01 -0.88
N ILE A 100 -8.61 -3.34 -1.66
CA ILE A 100 -9.72 -4.18 -1.22
C ILE A 100 -9.87 -5.31 -2.22
N VAL A 101 -9.92 -6.55 -1.73
CA VAL A 101 -10.39 -7.71 -2.49
C VAL A 101 -11.66 -8.22 -1.84
N ARG A 102 -12.77 -8.24 -2.57
CA ARG A 102 -14.07 -8.78 -2.12
C ARG A 102 -14.45 -9.95 -3.03
N TRP A 103 -15.15 -10.93 -2.51
CA TRP A 103 -15.66 -12.04 -3.32
C TRP A 103 -17.08 -12.44 -2.93
N ASN A 104 -17.79 -13.00 -3.89
CA ASN A 104 -19.05 -13.71 -3.65
C ASN A 104 -19.02 -15.05 -4.43
N ALA A 105 -20.19 -15.68 -4.60
CA ALA A 105 -20.27 -16.96 -5.30
C ALA A 105 -19.99 -16.85 -6.82
N ALA A 106 -20.15 -15.66 -7.40
CA ALA A 106 -20.08 -15.42 -8.84
C ALA A 106 -18.80 -14.67 -9.26
N GLU A 107 -18.26 -13.78 -8.43
CA GLU A 107 -17.13 -12.93 -8.80
C GLU A 107 -16.14 -12.64 -7.66
N VAL A 108 -14.94 -12.20 -8.06
CA VAL A 108 -13.92 -11.55 -7.22
C VAL A 108 -13.75 -10.12 -7.74
N GLU A 109 -13.84 -9.15 -6.85
CA GLU A 109 -13.67 -7.72 -7.13
C GLU A 109 -12.41 -7.19 -6.44
N ALA A 110 -11.65 -6.35 -7.14
CA ALA A 110 -10.53 -5.59 -6.59
C ALA A 110 -10.74 -4.09 -6.73
N LEU A 111 -10.32 -3.35 -5.71
CA LEU A 111 -10.18 -1.89 -5.73
C LEU A 111 -8.78 -1.53 -5.22
N VAL A 112 -8.05 -0.73 -5.98
CA VAL A 112 -6.71 -0.22 -5.63
C VAL A 112 -6.68 1.30 -5.76
N LEU A 113 -6.38 1.97 -4.65
CA LEU A 113 -6.15 3.42 -4.58
C LEU A 113 -4.72 3.66 -4.09
N ALA A 114 -3.92 4.35 -4.90
CA ALA A 114 -2.46 4.44 -4.75
C ALA A 114 -1.74 3.08 -4.90
N ASP A 115 -0.56 2.94 -4.32
CA ASP A 115 0.48 1.99 -4.71
C ASP A 115 0.52 0.70 -3.88
N THR A 116 -0.65 0.16 -3.52
CA THR A 116 -0.79 -1.20 -2.96
C THR A 116 -1.44 -2.12 -4.00
N PRO A 117 -0.67 -2.74 -4.91
CA PRO A 117 -1.22 -3.55 -5.99
C PRO A 117 -1.94 -4.80 -5.49
N VAL A 118 -2.91 -5.24 -6.31
CA VAL A 118 -3.57 -6.54 -6.21
C VAL A 118 -3.23 -7.35 -7.45
N VAL A 119 -2.88 -8.63 -7.29
CA VAL A 119 -2.66 -9.55 -8.39
C VAL A 119 -3.66 -10.67 -8.33
N ALA A 120 -4.44 -10.88 -9.39
CA ALA A 120 -5.33 -12.01 -9.55
C ALA A 120 -4.69 -13.10 -10.42
N PHE A 121 -4.60 -14.32 -9.88
CA PHE A 121 -4.05 -15.47 -10.57
C PHE A 121 -5.15 -16.23 -11.29
N THR A 122 -5.42 -15.77 -12.52
CA THR A 122 -6.25 -16.44 -13.51
C THR A 122 -5.37 -17.31 -14.44
N PRO A 123 -5.89 -17.97 -15.50
CA PRO A 123 -5.04 -18.63 -16.50
C PRO A 123 -3.90 -17.75 -17.01
N GLU A 124 -4.13 -16.42 -17.07
CA GLU A 124 -3.09 -15.41 -17.23
C GLU A 124 -3.13 -14.45 -16.02
N PRO A 125 -2.03 -14.33 -15.23
CA PRO A 125 -2.02 -13.43 -14.07
C PRO A 125 -2.31 -11.98 -14.46
N GLN A 126 -3.20 -11.32 -13.73
CA GLN A 126 -3.58 -9.93 -13.96
C GLN A 126 -3.21 -9.06 -12.78
N VAL A 127 -2.45 -7.99 -13.04
CA VAL A 127 -2.02 -7.03 -12.02
C VAL A 127 -2.93 -5.79 -12.08
N VAL A 128 -3.54 -5.45 -10.95
CA VAL A 128 -4.29 -4.23 -10.72
C VAL A 128 -3.42 -3.30 -9.88
N ALA A 129 -2.93 -2.23 -10.49
CA ALA A 129 -2.04 -1.28 -9.85
C ALA A 129 -2.35 0.16 -10.27
N ASP A 130 -2.22 1.10 -9.34
CA ASP A 130 -2.25 2.53 -9.65
C ASP A 130 -0.83 3.06 -9.86
N LEU A 131 -0.48 3.30 -11.13
CA LEU A 131 0.87 3.74 -11.50
C LEU A 131 1.04 5.27 -11.46
N ARG A 132 0.00 6.04 -11.12
CA ARG A 132 0.07 7.52 -11.20
C ARG A 132 1.13 8.09 -10.27
N LEU A 133 1.25 7.58 -9.05
CA LEU A 133 2.28 8.02 -8.10
C LEU A 133 3.70 7.65 -8.57
N SER A 134 3.88 6.45 -9.11
CA SER A 134 5.20 5.98 -9.56
C SER A 134 5.71 6.72 -10.80
N GLN A 135 4.79 7.25 -11.63
CA GLN A 135 5.06 8.06 -12.82
C GLN A 135 5.40 9.53 -12.50
N LEU A 136 5.18 10.00 -11.27
CA LEU A 136 5.56 11.37 -10.90
C LEU A 136 7.09 11.55 -10.88
N PRO A 137 7.59 12.78 -11.13
CA PRO A 137 9.01 13.08 -11.07
C PRO A 137 9.63 12.64 -9.74
N LYS A 138 10.70 11.83 -9.83
CA LYS A 138 11.39 11.34 -8.63
C LYS A 138 12.14 12.46 -7.93
N GLY A 139 12.21 12.36 -6.60
CA GLY A 139 12.91 13.31 -5.75
C GLY A 139 14.43 13.29 -5.87
N SER A 140 15.06 14.43 -5.65
CA SER A 140 16.52 14.59 -5.66
C SER A 140 17.25 13.81 -4.55
N TYR A 141 16.54 13.31 -3.53
CA TYR A 141 17.15 12.49 -2.48
C TYR A 141 17.75 11.21 -3.06
N ARG A 142 17.19 10.67 -4.15
CA ARG A 142 17.67 9.42 -4.77
C ARG A 142 19.07 9.57 -5.34
N ASP A 143 19.38 10.71 -5.95
CA ASP A 143 20.71 10.98 -6.51
C ASP A 143 21.76 11.11 -5.41
N ARG A 144 21.39 11.69 -4.27
CA ARG A 144 22.26 11.73 -3.08
C ARG A 144 22.59 10.32 -2.59
N LEU A 145 21.59 9.43 -2.50
CA LEU A 145 21.82 8.05 -2.07
C LEU A 145 22.75 7.30 -3.04
N ARG A 146 22.54 7.44 -4.36
CA ARG A 146 23.44 6.87 -5.38
C ARG A 146 24.88 7.32 -5.26
N GLN A 147 25.11 8.55 -4.78
CA GLN A 147 26.43 9.13 -4.54
C GLN A 147 27.03 8.75 -3.18
N GLY A 148 26.39 7.85 -2.42
CA GLY A 148 26.88 7.39 -1.12
C GLY A 148 26.54 8.30 0.06
N GLY A 149 25.62 9.27 -0.10
CA GLY A 149 25.27 10.20 0.97
C GLY A 149 24.48 9.60 2.13
N GLY A 150 23.96 8.37 1.98
CA GLY A 150 23.27 7.59 3.01
C GLY A 150 22.07 8.28 3.68
N TYR A 151 21.53 7.65 4.74
CA TYR A 151 20.37 8.12 5.52
C TYR A 151 20.74 9.21 6.56
N SER A 152 21.51 10.18 6.12
CA SER A 152 21.95 11.38 6.86
C SER A 152 20.84 12.44 7.10
N PRO A 153 21.10 13.45 7.95
CA PRO A 153 20.22 14.63 8.08
C PRO A 153 19.96 15.36 6.75
N GLU A 154 20.94 15.47 5.86
CA GLU A 154 20.75 16.11 4.55
C GLU A 154 19.85 15.28 3.63
N HIS A 155 19.90 13.94 3.75
CA HIS A 155 18.94 13.06 3.07
C HIS A 155 17.52 13.32 3.56
N LEU A 156 17.31 13.44 4.88
CA LEU A 156 16.01 13.80 5.42
C LEU A 156 15.52 15.17 4.93
N ALA A 157 16.40 16.16 4.82
CA ALA A 157 16.06 17.47 4.26
C ALA A 157 15.65 17.37 2.78
N ALA A 158 16.39 16.61 1.97
CA ALA A 158 16.08 16.36 0.57
C ALA A 158 14.76 15.58 0.40
N LEU A 159 14.52 14.57 1.26
CA LEU A 159 13.28 13.81 1.28
C LEU A 159 12.08 14.69 1.61
N ARG A 160 12.18 15.56 2.62
CA ARG A 160 11.14 16.56 2.94
C ARG A 160 10.86 17.51 1.78
N ALA A 161 11.90 17.97 1.09
CA ALA A 161 11.73 18.81 -0.10
C ALA A 161 11.03 18.08 -1.25
N SER A 162 11.37 16.80 -1.48
CA SER A 162 10.67 15.95 -2.45
C SER A 162 9.21 15.72 -2.07
N SER A 163 8.96 15.34 -0.81
CA SER A 163 7.61 15.06 -0.30
C SER A 163 6.69 16.27 -0.41
N ARG A 164 7.18 17.50 -0.19
CA ARG A 164 6.40 18.74 -0.42
C ARG A 164 5.98 18.89 -1.88
N LYS A 165 6.87 18.60 -2.84
CA LYS A 165 6.56 18.66 -4.28
C LYS A 165 5.53 17.60 -4.66
N THR A 166 5.70 16.36 -4.21
CA THR A 166 4.76 15.27 -4.47
C THR A 166 3.40 15.55 -3.84
N SER A 167 3.36 15.97 -2.57
CA SER A 167 2.11 16.26 -1.86
C SER A 167 1.30 17.40 -2.50
N ALA A 168 1.95 18.34 -3.20
CA ALA A 168 1.25 19.38 -3.96
C ALA A 168 0.39 18.82 -5.11
N LEU A 169 0.65 17.58 -5.56
CA LEU A 169 -0.08 16.86 -6.61
C LEU A 169 -1.09 15.84 -6.06
N ARG A 170 -1.23 15.75 -4.72
CA ARG A 170 -2.15 14.82 -4.06
C ARG A 170 -3.60 15.17 -4.36
N ASN A 171 -4.40 14.16 -4.69
CA ASN A 171 -5.85 14.22 -4.94
C ASN A 171 -6.23 15.29 -5.97
N LYS A 172 -5.44 15.38 -7.04
CA LYS A 172 -5.63 16.31 -8.16
C LYS A 172 -5.56 15.58 -9.49
N GLU A 173 -6.31 16.10 -10.46
CA GLU A 173 -6.19 15.67 -11.86
C GLU A 173 -4.76 15.89 -12.37
N GLY A 174 -4.23 14.93 -13.13
CA GLY A 174 -2.82 14.90 -13.55
C GLY A 174 -1.80 14.69 -12.42
N GLY A 175 -2.26 14.48 -11.18
CA GLY A 175 -1.45 14.11 -10.03
C GLY A 175 -1.62 12.63 -9.67
N TYR A 176 -1.76 12.35 -8.38
CA TYR A 176 -2.03 11.01 -7.86
C TYR A 176 -3.18 11.05 -6.86
N TRP A 177 -3.77 9.90 -6.59
CA TRP A 177 -4.93 9.76 -5.72
C TRP A 177 -4.61 8.85 -4.55
N VAL A 178 -5.06 9.23 -3.35
CA VAL A 178 -4.80 8.51 -2.10
C VAL A 178 -5.93 8.77 -1.11
N ALA A 179 -6.19 7.83 -0.19
CA ALA A 179 -7.18 8.07 0.85
C ALA A 179 -6.63 9.11 1.84
N GLU A 180 -7.24 10.29 1.88
CA GLU A 180 -6.88 11.40 2.76
C GLU A 180 -8.16 12.14 3.18
N ALA A 181 -8.35 13.42 2.81
CA ALA A 181 -9.52 14.21 3.22
C ALA A 181 -10.52 14.47 2.08
N VAL A 182 -10.30 13.88 0.90
CA VAL A 182 -11.13 14.06 -0.29
C VAL A 182 -11.90 12.77 -0.60
N PRO A 183 -13.19 12.64 -0.22
CA PRO A 183 -13.99 11.44 -0.48
C PRO A 183 -14.06 11.02 -1.95
N ALA A 184 -14.00 12.00 -2.86
CA ALA A 184 -14.04 11.73 -4.31
C ALA A 184 -12.81 10.96 -4.83
N ALA A 185 -11.71 10.92 -4.06
CA ALA A 185 -10.52 10.13 -4.42
C ALA A 185 -10.85 8.64 -4.58
N ALA A 186 -11.84 8.12 -3.84
CA ALA A 186 -12.30 6.74 -3.99
C ALA A 186 -12.77 6.41 -5.43
N ARG A 187 -13.33 7.38 -6.17
CA ARG A 187 -13.78 7.18 -7.55
C ARG A 187 -12.66 7.07 -8.56
N GLN A 188 -11.45 7.40 -8.12
CA GLN A 188 -10.27 7.40 -8.95
C GLN A 188 -9.51 6.09 -8.81
N ALA A 189 -9.91 5.21 -7.88
CA ALA A 189 -9.31 3.90 -7.70
C ALA A 189 -9.35 3.07 -8.98
N ILE A 190 -8.28 2.29 -9.22
CA ILE A 190 -8.24 1.29 -10.28
C ILE A 190 -9.02 0.08 -9.79
N ARG A 191 -9.92 -0.43 -10.64
CA ARG A 191 -10.86 -1.48 -10.27
C ARG A 191 -10.87 -2.59 -11.29
N ALA A 192 -11.09 -3.82 -10.82
CA ALA A 192 -11.25 -4.98 -11.67
C ALA A 192 -12.25 -5.95 -11.05
N THR A 193 -12.87 -6.76 -11.91
CA THR A 193 -13.79 -7.82 -11.52
C THR A 193 -13.52 -9.03 -12.38
N TRP A 194 -13.48 -10.21 -11.76
CA TRP A 194 -13.25 -11.48 -12.43
C TRP A 194 -14.32 -12.49 -12.05
N PRO A 195 -14.72 -13.40 -12.97
CA PRO A 195 -15.52 -14.56 -12.61
C PRO A 195 -14.84 -15.37 -11.49
N ARG A 196 -15.62 -15.77 -10.49
CA ARG A 196 -15.10 -16.44 -9.29
C ARG A 196 -14.38 -17.75 -9.62
N ASP A 197 -14.84 -18.48 -10.63
CA ASP A 197 -14.26 -19.74 -11.10
C ASP A 197 -12.96 -19.56 -11.90
N SER A 198 -12.66 -18.33 -12.33
CA SER A 198 -11.44 -18.01 -13.09
C SER A 198 -10.24 -17.64 -12.20
N VAL A 199 -10.46 -17.31 -10.93
CA VAL A 199 -9.41 -16.87 -9.99
C VAL A 199 -9.06 -18.00 -9.04
N THR A 200 -7.79 -18.42 -9.05
CA THR A 200 -7.27 -19.45 -8.13
C THR A 200 -6.68 -18.86 -6.86
N ALA A 201 -6.11 -17.66 -6.96
CA ALA A 201 -5.57 -16.92 -5.83
C ALA A 201 -5.54 -15.42 -6.12
N THR A 202 -5.45 -14.61 -5.07
CA THR A 202 -4.97 -13.22 -5.18
C THR A 202 -3.83 -12.94 -4.22
N LEU A 203 -2.91 -12.07 -4.62
CA LEU A 203 -1.95 -11.43 -3.72
C LEU A 203 -2.30 -9.94 -3.56
N ILE A 204 -2.17 -9.42 -2.35
CA ILE A 204 -2.21 -7.99 -2.05
C ILE A 204 -0.88 -7.62 -1.40
N ALA A 205 -0.15 -6.66 -1.98
CA ALA A 205 1.18 -6.30 -1.51
C ALA A 205 1.28 -4.79 -1.32
N THR A 206 1.76 -4.37 -0.15
CA THR A 206 2.20 -2.98 0.10
C THR A 206 3.49 -2.67 -0.66
N ASP A 207 3.87 -1.39 -0.77
CA ASP A 207 5.02 -0.98 -1.57
C ASP A 207 6.35 -1.55 -1.05
N GLY A 208 6.46 -1.75 0.27
CA GLY A 208 7.58 -2.39 0.94
C GLY A 208 7.74 -3.88 0.62
N VAL A 209 6.73 -4.53 0.02
CA VAL A 209 6.83 -5.88 -0.56
C VAL A 209 6.96 -5.81 -2.08
N ALA A 210 6.14 -4.98 -2.74
CA ALA A 210 6.13 -4.84 -4.20
C ALA A 210 7.47 -4.34 -4.76
N CYS A 211 8.26 -3.60 -3.97
CA CYS A 211 9.62 -3.22 -4.35
C CYS A 211 10.54 -4.42 -4.66
N GLY A 212 10.27 -5.59 -4.06
CA GLY A 212 10.94 -6.85 -4.36
C GLY A 212 10.80 -7.28 -5.83
N ILE A 213 9.63 -7.02 -6.41
CA ILE A 213 9.32 -7.26 -7.84
C ILE A 213 9.85 -6.09 -8.68
N ASP A 214 9.34 -4.89 -8.41
CA ASP A 214 9.45 -3.76 -9.35
C ASP A 214 10.84 -3.10 -9.38
N GLN A 215 11.53 -3.07 -8.24
CA GLN A 215 12.78 -2.33 -8.08
C GLN A 215 13.97 -3.26 -7.89
N TYR A 216 13.80 -4.30 -7.08
CA TYR A 216 14.88 -5.19 -6.69
C TYR A 216 15.03 -6.36 -7.67
N ASN A 217 13.97 -6.67 -8.45
CA ASN A 217 13.91 -7.79 -9.39
C ASN A 217 14.33 -9.11 -8.72
N LEU A 218 13.85 -9.35 -7.50
CA LEU A 218 14.14 -10.57 -6.74
C LEU A 218 13.32 -11.76 -7.23
N PHE A 219 12.09 -11.48 -7.68
CA PHE A 219 11.13 -12.46 -8.18
C PHE A 219 10.04 -11.75 -8.99
N ASP A 220 9.29 -12.51 -9.79
CA ASP A 220 8.02 -12.07 -10.38
C ASP A 220 6.79 -12.45 -9.51
N TRP A 221 5.59 -12.06 -9.93
CA TRP A 221 4.36 -12.36 -9.18
C TRP A 221 4.05 -13.87 -9.08
N PRO A 222 4.17 -14.68 -10.15
CA PRO A 222 4.09 -16.14 -10.05
C PRO A 222 5.09 -16.74 -9.06
N GLU A 223 6.32 -16.26 -9.02
CA GLU A 223 7.34 -16.68 -8.06
C GLU A 223 6.97 -16.30 -6.63
N ALA A 224 6.49 -15.09 -6.40
CA ALA A 224 5.98 -14.65 -5.10
C ALA A 224 4.82 -15.54 -4.63
N LEU A 225 3.87 -15.87 -5.52
CA LEU A 225 2.78 -16.78 -5.19
C LEU A 225 3.30 -18.16 -4.79
N ARG A 226 4.25 -18.73 -5.55
CA ARG A 226 4.84 -20.03 -5.22
C ARG A 226 5.49 -19.99 -3.84
N LEU A 227 6.28 -18.95 -3.52
CA LEU A 227 6.89 -18.79 -2.20
C LEU A 227 5.85 -18.73 -1.08
N CYS A 228 4.78 -17.95 -1.27
CA CYS A 228 3.68 -17.89 -0.32
C CYS A 228 3.04 -19.27 -0.10
N GLN A 229 2.81 -20.04 -1.17
CA GLN A 229 2.18 -21.37 -1.09
C GLN A 229 3.09 -22.44 -0.48
N THR A 230 4.41 -22.38 -0.72
CA THR A 230 5.34 -23.42 -0.25
C THR A 230 5.90 -23.15 1.14
N THR A 231 6.13 -21.88 1.48
CA THR A 231 6.90 -21.48 2.66
C THR A 231 6.19 -20.41 3.49
N GLY A 232 5.07 -19.89 2.99
CA GLY A 232 4.28 -18.85 3.65
C GLY A 232 4.69 -17.44 3.22
N PRO A 233 3.79 -16.44 3.35
CA PRO A 233 4.06 -15.06 2.95
C PRO A 233 5.30 -14.43 3.60
N GLN A 234 5.65 -14.83 4.83
CA GLN A 234 6.84 -14.34 5.54
C GLN A 234 8.13 -14.54 4.74
N SER A 235 8.24 -15.62 3.95
CA SER A 235 9.43 -15.90 3.13
C SER A 235 9.69 -14.83 2.06
N VAL A 236 8.63 -14.21 1.54
CA VAL A 236 8.72 -13.11 0.57
C VAL A 236 9.22 -11.84 1.27
N LEU A 237 8.70 -11.54 2.45
CA LEU A 237 9.14 -10.41 3.28
C LEU A 237 10.63 -10.55 3.65
N ASP A 238 11.02 -11.74 4.10
CA ASP A 238 12.40 -12.06 4.48
C ASP A 238 13.36 -11.89 3.30
N ALA A 239 12.97 -12.31 2.10
CA ALA A 239 13.78 -12.14 0.89
C ALA A 239 14.00 -10.65 0.55
N VAL A 240 12.95 -9.83 0.65
CA VAL A 240 13.05 -8.37 0.45
C VAL A 240 13.95 -7.75 1.52
N ARG A 241 13.77 -8.10 2.79
CA ARG A 241 14.58 -7.55 3.89
C ARG A 241 16.05 -7.97 3.79
N ALA A 242 16.32 -9.21 3.36
CA ALA A 242 17.66 -9.69 3.10
C ALA A 242 18.34 -8.87 1.99
N ALA A 243 17.62 -8.56 0.90
CA ALA A 243 18.14 -7.70 -0.16
C ALA A 243 18.46 -6.30 0.37
N GLU A 244 17.55 -5.67 1.11
CA GLU A 244 17.78 -4.34 1.71
C GLU A 244 18.99 -4.30 2.64
N SER A 245 19.24 -5.39 3.38
CA SER A 245 20.40 -5.52 4.28
C SER A 245 21.73 -5.54 3.54
N THR A 246 21.75 -5.93 2.26
CA THR A 246 22.93 -5.82 1.39
C THR A 246 23.18 -4.40 0.86
N ASP A 247 22.20 -3.50 1.03
CA ASP A 247 22.26 -2.10 0.59
C ASP A 247 21.85 -1.15 1.74
N PRO A 248 22.57 -1.14 2.88
CA PRO A 248 22.18 -0.42 4.09
C PRO A 248 22.19 1.11 3.94
N HIS A 249 22.70 1.62 2.82
CA HIS A 249 22.78 3.06 2.51
C HIS A 249 21.92 3.45 1.31
N GLY A 250 21.16 2.54 0.72
CA GLY A 250 20.28 2.86 -0.42
C GLY A 250 21.03 3.24 -1.70
N ILE A 251 22.29 2.81 -1.86
CA ILE A 251 23.12 3.16 -3.01
C ILE A 251 22.61 2.43 -4.24
N ARG A 252 22.42 1.10 -4.12
CA ARG A 252 21.94 0.26 -5.21
C ARG A 252 20.47 0.53 -5.49
N TRP A 253 19.66 0.63 -4.44
CA TRP A 253 18.23 0.89 -4.53
C TRP A 253 17.85 2.08 -3.66
N PRO A 254 17.88 3.31 -4.23
CA PRO A 254 17.53 4.52 -3.50
C PRO A 254 16.09 4.47 -2.99
N ARG A 255 15.91 4.66 -1.69
CA ARG A 255 14.60 4.58 -1.01
C ARG A 255 14.52 5.56 0.16
N PRO A 256 13.31 5.98 0.60
CA PRO A 256 13.17 7.04 1.60
C PRO A 256 13.81 6.73 2.94
N LYS A 257 13.77 5.46 3.35
CA LYS A 257 14.24 4.95 4.65
C LYS A 257 14.85 3.56 4.45
N PRO A 258 15.72 3.06 5.35
CA PRO A 258 16.45 1.80 5.11
C PRO A 258 15.55 0.59 4.87
N HIS A 259 14.41 0.56 5.56
CA HIS A 259 13.45 -0.53 5.61
C HIS A 259 12.04 0.04 5.64
N ASP A 260 11.21 -0.31 4.67
CA ASP A 260 9.77 -0.01 4.73
C ASP A 260 9.00 -1.02 5.58
N ASP A 261 7.78 -0.63 5.96
CA ASP A 261 6.77 -1.58 6.44
C ASP A 261 6.44 -2.56 5.33
N GLN A 262 6.03 -3.76 5.70
CA GLN A 262 5.71 -4.80 4.75
C GLN A 262 4.44 -5.50 5.22
N ALA A 263 3.43 -5.52 4.37
CA ALA A 263 2.29 -6.41 4.45
C ALA A 263 2.07 -7.13 3.11
N LEU A 264 1.91 -8.45 3.18
CA LEU A 264 1.57 -9.32 2.05
C LEU A 264 0.44 -10.26 2.46
N VAL A 265 -0.64 -10.25 1.68
CA VAL A 265 -1.78 -11.16 1.87
C VAL A 265 -1.92 -12.10 0.67
N LEU A 266 -2.05 -13.38 0.94
CA LEU A 266 -2.48 -14.41 0.00
C LEU A 266 -3.92 -14.85 0.33
N ILE A 267 -4.78 -14.79 -0.68
CA ILE A 267 -6.13 -15.35 -0.64
C ILE A 267 -6.17 -16.49 -1.65
N THR A 268 -6.44 -17.71 -1.22
CA THR A 268 -6.57 -18.89 -2.07
C THR A 268 -8.04 -19.29 -2.16
N PHE A 269 -8.51 -19.52 -3.38
CA PHE A 269 -9.92 -19.65 -3.72
C PHE A 269 -10.35 -21.07 -4.05
#